data_AF-A0A3A6JLL4-F1
#
_entry.id   AF-A0A3A6JLL4-F1
#
_cell.length_a   1.000
_cell.length_b   1.000
_cell.length_c   1.000
_cell.angle_alpha   90.00
_cell.angle_beta   90.00
_cell.angle_gamma   90.00
#
_symmetry.space_group_name_H-M   'P 1'
#
loop_
_entity.id
_entity.type
_entity.pdbx_description
1 polymer ?
#
loop_
_entity_poly.entity_id
_entity_poly.type
_entity_poly.pdbx_seq_one_letter_code
_entity_poly.pdbx_strand_id
1 'polypeptide(L)'
;MSERTEISFDAALMMALRADAQKELDELPTSAQLKERYPDSSRWDERMAAALQQKKKHRPVLKQLLVTALTLVLLAIGALAVSADFRKAVYTMIQKFLPIEMQLTYQVDGEPLERLPDGYSDHYVPDGFERDREQEFESAENFLHVYSSKESGKGYTVRCSIIQPGQQSSFDNEHTTYENVKVGDADATLGTSVGENGDTVYILSWEQGGVSNTIMGNISRDEIVKIAENVF
;
A
#
# COMPACT_ATOMS: atom_id res chain seq x y z
N MET A 1 -87.37 54.66 16.97
CA MET A 1 -86.51 55.13 15.87
C MET A 1 -85.11 54.60 16.16
N SER A 2 -84.62 53.66 15.35
CA SER A 2 -83.34 52.99 15.54
C SER A 2 -82.28 53.74 14.73
N GLU A 3 -81.40 54.50 15.38
CA GLU A 3 -80.22 55.09 14.73
C GLU A 3 -79.25 53.97 14.36
N ARG A 4 -79.20 53.60 13.09
CA ARG A 4 -78.08 52.85 12.52
C ARG A 4 -76.98 53.86 12.23
N THR A 5 -75.88 53.79 12.97
CA THR A 5 -74.66 54.53 12.65
C THR A 5 -74.05 53.89 11.40
N GLU A 6 -74.27 54.48 10.22
CA GLU A 6 -73.62 54.05 8.98
C GLU A 6 -72.15 54.47 9.00
N ILE A 7 -71.28 53.57 9.45
CA ILE A 7 -69.84 53.73 9.37
C ILE A 7 -69.44 53.32 7.94
N SER A 8 -68.70 54.19 7.22
CA SER A 8 -68.19 53.84 5.89
C SER A 8 -67.23 52.65 5.97
N PHE A 9 -67.17 51.85 4.91
CA PHE A 9 -66.30 50.66 4.85
C PHE A 9 -64.84 51.00 5.20
N ASP A 10 -64.31 52.10 4.67
CA ASP A 10 -62.94 52.55 4.95
C ASP A 10 -62.73 52.88 6.43
N ALA A 11 -63.71 53.49 7.09
CA ALA A 11 -63.61 53.79 8.52
C ALA A 11 -63.64 52.52 9.38
N ALA A 12 -64.49 51.55 9.02
CA ALA A 12 -64.53 50.25 9.68
C ALA A 12 -63.23 49.46 9.47
N LEU A 13 -62.66 49.50 8.27
CA LEU A 13 -61.40 48.85 7.94
C LEU A 13 -60.23 49.46 8.71
N MET A 14 -60.15 50.79 8.79
CA MET A 14 -59.11 51.48 9.57
C MET A 14 -59.21 51.22 11.07
N MET A 15 -60.44 51.07 11.60
CA MET A 15 -60.63 50.67 13.00
C MET A 15 -60.19 49.23 13.24
N ALA A 16 -60.52 48.31 12.32
CA ALA A 16 -60.10 46.91 12.42
C ALA A 16 -58.57 46.77 12.34
N LEU A 17 -57.91 47.47 11.40
CA LEU A 17 -56.46 47.47 11.27
C LEU A 17 -55.75 48.01 12.51
N ARG A 18 -56.28 49.08 13.12
CA ARG A 18 -55.72 49.60 14.37
C ARG A 18 -55.92 48.65 15.54
N ALA A 19 -57.08 48.02 15.65
CA ALA A 19 -57.35 47.06 16.70
C ALA A 19 -56.43 45.83 16.58
N ASP A 20 -56.20 45.35 15.36
CA ASP A 20 -55.33 44.21 15.08
C ASP A 20 -53.86 44.55 15.35
N ALA A 21 -53.37 45.71 14.88
CA ALA A 21 -52.02 46.17 15.17
C ALA A 21 -51.77 46.37 16.68
N GLN A 22 -52.77 46.90 17.40
CA GLN A 22 -52.67 47.08 18.86
C GLN A 22 -52.64 45.72 19.57
N LYS A 23 -53.44 44.76 19.10
CA LYS A 23 -53.42 43.39 19.61
C LYS A 23 -52.08 42.70 19.38
N GLU A 24 -51.50 42.82 18.18
CA GLU A 24 -50.17 42.26 17.90
C GLU A 24 -49.10 42.89 18.82
N LEU A 25 -49.16 44.21 19.04
CA LEU A 25 -48.28 44.92 19.97
C LEU A 25 -48.42 44.45 21.42
N ASP A 26 -49.64 44.19 21.87
CA ASP A 26 -49.93 43.73 23.23
C ASP A 26 -49.55 42.24 23.44
N GLU A 27 -49.55 41.46 22.35
CA GLU A 27 -49.12 40.05 22.34
C GLU A 27 -47.59 39.89 22.20
N LEU A 28 -46.84 40.98 21.97
CA LEU A 28 -45.39 40.91 21.93
C LEU A 28 -44.83 40.47 23.29
N PRO A 29 -43.84 39.57 23.30
CA PRO A 29 -43.21 39.12 24.53
C PRO A 29 -42.50 40.28 25.23
N THR A 30 -42.61 40.30 26.55
CA THR A 30 -41.94 41.32 27.37
C THR A 30 -40.42 41.18 27.30
N SER A 31 -39.69 42.28 27.52
CA SER A 31 -38.22 42.28 27.49
C SER A 31 -37.59 41.22 28.41
N ALA A 32 -38.23 40.92 29.56
CA ALA A 32 -37.79 39.87 30.46
C ALA A 32 -37.95 38.46 29.85
N GLN A 33 -39.10 38.18 29.23
CA GLN A 33 -39.36 36.92 28.53
C GLN A 33 -38.44 36.72 27.32
N LEU A 34 -38.10 37.81 26.62
CA LEU A 34 -37.11 37.76 25.53
C LEU A 34 -35.70 37.41 26.05
N LYS A 35 -35.27 37.99 27.17
CA LYS A 35 -33.96 37.67 27.78
C LYS A 35 -33.90 36.24 28.35
N GLU A 36 -35.02 35.71 28.82
CA GLU A 36 -35.12 34.31 29.25
C GLU A 36 -35.09 33.34 28.05
N ARG A 37 -35.80 33.70 26.97
CA ARG A 37 -35.86 32.91 25.74
C ARG A 37 -34.55 32.94 24.93
N TYR A 38 -33.79 34.03 25.05
CA TYR A 38 -32.50 34.23 24.39
C TYR A 38 -31.44 34.61 25.43
N PRO A 39 -30.89 33.61 26.15
CA PRO A 39 -29.86 33.87 27.15
C PRO A 39 -28.60 34.48 26.54
N ASP A 40 -27.89 35.28 27.33
CA ASP A 40 -26.72 36.06 26.91
C ASP A 40 -25.64 35.19 26.25
N SER A 41 -25.43 35.41 24.95
CA SER A 41 -24.45 34.71 24.11
C SER A 41 -23.05 35.33 24.18
N SER A 42 -22.85 36.41 24.95
CA SER A 42 -21.58 37.14 25.07
C SER A 42 -20.39 36.23 25.37
N ARG A 43 -20.58 35.21 26.22
CA ARG A 43 -19.55 34.19 26.53
C ARG A 43 -19.11 33.39 25.32
N TRP A 44 -20.01 33.16 24.37
CA TRP A 44 -19.71 32.43 23.13
C TRP A 44 -18.94 33.31 22.15
N ASP A 45 -19.31 34.59 22.07
CA ASP A 45 -18.60 35.60 21.28
C ASP A 45 -17.17 35.83 21.79
N GLU A 46 -16.99 35.89 23.12
CA GLU A 46 -15.66 35.97 23.75
C GLU A 46 -14.79 34.75 23.45
N ARG A 47 -15.37 33.54 23.53
CA ARG A 47 -14.67 32.29 23.17
C ARG A 47 -14.29 32.26 21.69
N MET A 48 -15.18 32.72 20.81
CA MET A 48 -14.91 32.81 19.38
C MET A 48 -13.78 33.81 19.09
N ALA A 49 -13.83 34.99 19.72
CA ALA A 49 -12.81 36.01 19.58
C ALA A 49 -11.43 35.52 20.07
N ALA A 50 -11.38 34.84 21.21
CA ALA A 50 -10.15 34.24 21.75
C ALA A 50 -9.58 33.16 20.81
N ALA A 51 -10.42 32.26 20.28
CA ALA A 51 -10.00 31.24 19.33
C ALA A 51 -9.46 31.85 18.02
N LEU A 52 -10.08 32.92 17.53
CA LEU A 52 -9.60 33.67 16.36
C LEU A 52 -8.29 34.40 16.62
N GLN A 53 -8.11 35.01 17.80
CA GLN A 53 -6.85 35.64 18.19
C GLN A 53 -5.71 34.61 18.31
N GLN A 54 -5.98 33.45 18.91
CA GLN A 54 -5.00 32.36 18.99
C GLN A 54 -4.61 31.85 17.59
N LYS A 55 -5.59 31.63 16.69
CA LYS A 55 -5.29 31.28 15.29
C LYS A 55 -4.49 32.38 14.58
N LYS A 56 -4.83 33.66 14.75
CA LYS A 56 -4.05 34.78 14.18
C LYS A 56 -2.60 34.79 14.68
N LYS A 57 -2.38 34.48 15.96
CA LYS A 57 -1.03 34.41 16.56
C LYS A 57 -0.17 33.31 15.95
N HIS A 58 -0.75 32.14 15.65
CA HIS A 58 -0.02 31.02 15.06
C HIS A 58 -0.01 31.02 13.52
N ARG A 59 -0.88 31.78 12.86
CA ARG A 59 -0.95 31.91 11.39
C ARG A 59 0.37 32.30 10.72
N PRO A 60 1.19 33.25 11.21
CA PRO A 60 2.46 33.59 10.56
C PRO A 60 3.44 32.42 10.61
N VAL A 61 3.53 31.72 11.74
CA VAL A 61 4.39 30.54 11.92
C VAL A 61 3.93 29.39 11.02
N LEU A 62 2.62 29.13 10.98
CA LEU A 62 2.05 28.08 10.12
C LEU A 62 2.25 28.40 8.64
N LYS A 63 2.07 29.66 8.23
CA LYS A 63 2.33 30.11 6.86
C LYS A 63 3.80 29.94 6.51
N GLN A 64 4.71 30.30 7.43
CA GLN A 64 6.15 30.16 7.20
C GLN A 64 6.56 28.69 7.09
N LEU A 65 6.06 27.83 8.00
CA LEU A 65 6.24 26.38 7.92
C LEU A 65 5.74 25.82 6.58
N LEU A 66 4.56 26.24 6.14
CA LEU A 66 3.99 25.76 4.88
C LEU A 66 4.81 26.22 3.67
N VAL A 67 5.26 27.48 3.66
CA VAL A 67 6.15 27.98 2.60
C VAL A 67 7.47 27.23 2.61
N THR A 68 8.11 27.05 3.77
CA THR A 68 9.36 26.32 3.91
C THR A 68 9.22 24.87 3.46
N ALA A 69 8.12 24.20 3.81
CA ALA A 69 7.81 22.86 3.36
C ALA A 69 7.63 22.81 1.83
N LEU A 70 6.86 23.73 1.24
CA LEU A 70 6.67 23.77 -0.21
C LEU A 70 7.98 24.02 -0.96
N THR A 71 8.82 24.93 -0.46
CA THR A 71 10.11 25.20 -1.08
C THR A 71 11.03 23.99 -1.00
N LEU A 72 11.03 23.25 0.12
CA LEU A 72 11.79 22.00 0.24
C LEU A 72 11.29 20.94 -0.74
N VAL A 73 9.98 20.79 -0.91
CA VAL A 73 9.40 19.86 -1.90
C VAL A 73 9.84 20.23 -3.32
N LEU A 74 9.76 21.50 -3.70
CA LEU A 74 10.19 21.96 -5.03
C LEU A 74 11.70 21.76 -5.25
N LEU A 75 12.52 22.05 -4.24
CA LEU A 75 13.96 21.81 -4.30
C LEU A 75 14.27 20.32 -4.44
N ALA A 76 13.57 19.45 -3.71
CA ALA A 76 13.70 18.01 -3.84
C ALA A 76 13.33 17.55 -5.26
N ILE A 77 12.20 18.00 -5.81
CA ILE A 77 11.79 17.68 -7.20
C ILE A 77 12.87 18.15 -8.20
N GLY A 78 13.40 19.36 -8.03
CA GLY A 78 14.49 19.88 -8.86
C GLY A 78 15.76 19.03 -8.76
N ALA A 79 16.14 18.61 -7.54
CA ALA A 79 17.29 17.74 -7.32
C ALA A 79 17.08 16.35 -7.95
N LEU A 80 15.88 15.77 -7.87
CA LEU A 80 15.51 14.53 -8.57
C LEU A 80 15.64 14.68 -10.11
N ALA A 81 15.26 15.82 -10.67
CA ALA A 81 15.37 16.02 -12.12
C ALA A 81 16.83 16.10 -12.61
N VAL A 82 17.71 16.74 -11.83
CA VAL A 82 19.06 17.12 -12.30
C VAL A 82 20.18 16.21 -11.77
N SER A 83 20.03 15.59 -10.59
CA SER A 83 21.08 14.79 -9.97
C SER A 83 20.81 13.28 -10.08
N ALA A 84 21.70 12.56 -10.76
CA ALA A 84 21.66 11.11 -10.87
C ALA A 84 21.91 10.42 -9.52
N ASP A 85 22.87 10.91 -8.74
CA ASP A 85 23.21 10.35 -7.43
C ASP A 85 22.07 10.53 -6.42
N PHE A 86 21.43 11.71 -6.42
CA PHE A 86 20.27 11.96 -5.56
C PHE A 86 19.08 11.08 -5.93
N ARG A 87 18.77 10.90 -7.23
CA ARG A 87 17.76 9.93 -7.68
C ARG A 87 18.06 8.53 -7.18
N LYS A 88 19.30 8.06 -7.36
CA LYS A 88 19.71 6.72 -6.92
C LYS A 88 19.52 6.54 -5.42
N ALA A 89 19.94 7.53 -4.61
CA ALA A 89 19.77 7.50 -3.16
C ALA A 89 18.28 7.47 -2.75
N VAL A 90 17.44 8.30 -3.36
CA VAL A 90 16.00 8.36 -3.09
C VAL A 90 15.32 7.04 -3.48
N TYR A 91 15.61 6.48 -4.67
CA TYR A 91 15.05 5.19 -5.08
C TYR A 91 15.47 4.05 -4.15
N THR A 92 16.76 4.02 -3.75
CA THR A 92 17.25 3.04 -2.77
C THR A 92 16.52 3.18 -1.43
N MET A 93 16.24 4.42 -0.99
CA MET A 93 15.49 4.67 0.24
C MET A 93 14.03 4.20 0.12
N ILE A 94 13.35 4.51 -0.98
CA ILE A 94 11.97 4.05 -1.23
C ILE A 94 11.92 2.52 -1.22
N GLN A 95 12.84 1.85 -1.91
CA GLN A 95 12.93 0.38 -1.92
C GLN A 95 13.16 -0.21 -0.52
N LYS A 96 13.94 0.45 0.34
CA LYS A 96 14.14 0.02 1.73
C LYS A 96 12.90 0.18 2.62
N PHE A 97 12.08 1.21 2.39
CA PHE A 97 10.94 1.54 3.25
C PHE A 97 9.60 0.98 2.76
N LEU A 98 9.45 0.74 1.45
CA LEU A 98 8.38 -0.04 0.85
C LEU A 98 9.01 -1.20 0.09
N PRO A 99 9.37 -2.32 0.76
CA PRO A 99 9.74 -3.52 0.05
C PRO A 99 8.47 -4.06 -0.61
N ILE A 100 8.24 -3.67 -1.86
CA ILE A 100 7.23 -4.25 -2.78
C ILE A 100 7.84 -5.44 -3.53
N GLU A 101 9.13 -5.70 -3.32
CA GLU A 101 9.86 -6.84 -3.88
C GLU A 101 10.71 -7.46 -2.77
N MET A 102 10.82 -8.78 -2.76
CA MET A 102 11.80 -9.50 -1.96
C MET A 102 13.09 -9.60 -2.78
N GLN A 103 14.21 -9.14 -2.23
CA GLN A 103 15.52 -9.22 -2.89
C GLN A 103 16.44 -10.21 -2.16
N LEU A 104 16.83 -11.27 -2.84
CA LEU A 104 17.93 -12.16 -2.46
C LEU A 104 19.22 -11.58 -3.01
N THR A 105 20.09 -11.09 -2.11
CA THR A 105 21.44 -10.65 -2.45
C THR A 105 22.42 -11.70 -2.01
N TYR A 106 23.16 -12.28 -2.95
CA TYR A 106 24.19 -13.26 -2.62
C TYR A 106 25.52 -12.56 -2.30
N GLN A 107 26.17 -12.99 -1.23
CA GLN A 107 27.57 -12.64 -0.97
C GLN A 107 28.43 -13.82 -1.39
N VAL A 108 29.44 -13.56 -2.23
CA VAL A 108 30.39 -14.58 -2.67
C VAL A 108 31.62 -14.46 -1.79
N ASP A 109 31.84 -15.47 -0.94
CA ASP A 109 33.09 -15.63 -0.20
C ASP A 109 34.07 -16.46 -1.03
N GLY A 110 35.17 -15.85 -1.47
CA GLY A 110 36.19 -16.51 -2.30
C GLY A 110 36.03 -16.25 -3.80
N GLU A 111 36.67 -17.10 -4.62
CA GLU A 111 36.59 -17.00 -6.08
C GLU A 111 35.25 -17.57 -6.59
N PRO A 112 34.48 -16.83 -7.40
CA PRO A 112 33.26 -17.34 -8.02
C PRO A 112 33.53 -18.57 -8.89
N LEU A 113 32.53 -19.45 -9.00
CA LEU A 113 32.58 -20.54 -9.96
C LEU A 113 32.61 -20.00 -11.40
N GLU A 114 33.32 -20.68 -12.29
CA GLU A 114 33.28 -20.42 -13.75
C GLU A 114 32.23 -21.28 -14.46
N ARG A 115 31.83 -22.40 -13.83
CA ARG A 115 30.83 -23.35 -14.32
C ARG A 115 30.18 -24.10 -13.18
N LEU A 116 28.99 -24.65 -13.42
CA LEU A 116 28.32 -25.57 -12.52
C LEU A 116 29.21 -26.79 -12.22
N PRO A 117 29.11 -27.38 -11.01
CA PRO A 117 29.77 -28.63 -10.68
C PRO A 117 29.44 -29.75 -11.69
N ASP A 118 30.38 -30.65 -11.92
CA ASP A 118 30.16 -31.75 -12.86
C ASP A 118 29.05 -32.68 -12.34
N GLY A 119 28.01 -32.87 -13.15
CA GLY A 119 26.84 -33.68 -12.79
C GLY A 119 25.72 -32.91 -12.07
N TYR A 120 25.88 -31.60 -11.87
CA TYR A 120 24.87 -30.77 -11.20
C TYR A 120 23.55 -30.75 -11.97
N SER A 121 22.50 -31.32 -11.39
CA SER A 121 21.16 -31.41 -11.99
C SER A 121 20.11 -31.70 -10.91
N ASP A 122 18.83 -31.61 -11.26
CA ASP A 122 17.78 -32.29 -10.50
C ASP A 122 17.75 -33.78 -10.84
N HIS A 123 17.80 -34.62 -9.80
CA HIS A 123 17.86 -36.09 -9.90
C HIS A 123 16.56 -36.77 -9.48
N TYR A 124 15.50 -35.99 -9.24
CA TYR A 124 14.17 -36.48 -8.88
C TYR A 124 13.08 -35.74 -9.66
N VAL A 125 12.19 -36.53 -10.27
CA VAL A 125 11.01 -36.04 -10.99
C VAL A 125 9.79 -36.75 -10.37
N PRO A 126 8.78 -36.01 -9.88
CA PRO A 126 7.57 -36.62 -9.34
C PRO A 126 6.81 -37.45 -10.39
N ASP A 127 6.10 -38.47 -9.93
CA ASP A 127 5.31 -39.34 -10.81
C ASP A 127 4.28 -38.54 -11.62
N GLY A 128 4.16 -38.86 -12.91
CA GLY A 128 3.21 -38.21 -13.82
C GLY A 128 3.67 -36.84 -14.35
N PHE A 129 4.89 -36.40 -14.03
CA PHE A 129 5.53 -35.25 -14.65
C PHE A 129 6.52 -35.67 -15.74
N GLU A 130 6.55 -34.90 -16.82
CA GLU A 130 7.49 -35.07 -17.93
C GLU A 130 8.29 -33.79 -18.12
N ARG A 131 9.58 -33.94 -18.42
CA ARG A 131 10.49 -32.83 -18.74
C ARG A 131 10.18 -32.29 -20.14
N ASP A 132 9.93 -30.99 -20.23
CA ASP A 132 9.66 -30.29 -21.48
C ASP A 132 10.97 -29.79 -22.12
N ARG A 133 11.45 -30.56 -23.10
CA ARG A 133 12.70 -30.29 -23.80
C ARG A 133 12.64 -29.12 -24.79
N GLU A 134 11.46 -28.59 -25.10
CA GLU A 134 11.33 -27.44 -25.99
C GLU A 134 11.49 -26.11 -25.24
N GLN A 135 11.22 -26.11 -23.92
CA GLN A 135 11.28 -24.92 -23.07
C GLN A 135 12.48 -24.89 -22.13
N GLU A 136 13.24 -25.96 -22.04
CA GLU A 136 14.44 -26.03 -21.21
C GLU A 136 15.65 -25.33 -21.84
N PHE A 137 16.63 -25.01 -21.00
CA PHE A 137 17.95 -24.54 -21.44
C PHE A 137 19.02 -25.09 -20.50
N GLU A 138 20.17 -25.44 -21.06
CA GLU A 138 21.36 -25.83 -20.31
C GLU A 138 22.60 -25.11 -20.87
N SER A 139 23.47 -24.67 -19.97
CA SER A 139 24.78 -24.12 -20.26
C SER A 139 25.77 -24.56 -19.18
N ALA A 140 27.06 -24.25 -19.39
CA ALA A 140 28.07 -24.50 -18.36
C ALA A 140 27.80 -23.73 -17.07
N GLU A 141 27.10 -22.59 -17.12
CA GLU A 141 26.95 -21.67 -15.98
C GLU A 141 25.58 -21.80 -15.29
N ASN A 142 24.57 -22.25 -16.01
CA ASN A 142 23.20 -22.34 -15.52
C ASN A 142 22.35 -23.31 -16.35
N PHE A 143 21.25 -23.75 -15.76
CA PHE A 143 20.17 -24.42 -16.47
C PHE A 143 18.80 -23.97 -15.99
N LEU A 144 17.80 -24.25 -16.83
CA LEU A 144 16.38 -24.19 -16.53
C LEU A 144 15.74 -25.47 -17.07
N HIS A 145 15.22 -26.31 -16.18
CA HIS A 145 14.41 -27.47 -16.55
C HIS A 145 12.94 -27.16 -16.28
N VAL A 146 12.07 -27.52 -17.23
CA VAL A 146 10.64 -27.27 -17.17
C VAL A 146 9.92 -28.61 -17.13
N TYR A 147 8.97 -28.76 -16.22
CA TYR A 147 8.21 -29.99 -16.02
C TYR A 147 6.72 -29.72 -16.03
N SER A 148 5.96 -30.62 -16.65
CA SER A 148 4.51 -30.53 -16.68
C SER A 148 3.85 -31.91 -16.55
N SER A 149 2.67 -31.93 -15.97
CA SER A 149 1.83 -33.12 -15.85
C SER A 149 0.56 -32.93 -16.67
N LYS A 150 0.40 -33.71 -17.74
CA LYS A 150 -0.79 -33.66 -18.61
C LYS A 150 -2.07 -34.08 -17.88
N GLU A 151 -1.95 -34.95 -16.89
CA GLU A 151 -3.08 -35.45 -16.10
C GLU A 151 -3.61 -34.39 -15.13
N SER A 152 -2.72 -33.71 -14.40
CA SER A 152 -3.11 -32.74 -13.38
C SER A 152 -3.18 -31.30 -13.87
N GLY A 153 -2.59 -30.99 -15.03
CA GLY A 153 -2.44 -29.63 -15.54
C GLY A 153 -1.44 -28.78 -14.74
N LYS A 154 -0.66 -29.40 -13.84
CA LYS A 154 0.34 -28.73 -12.99
C LYS A 154 1.71 -28.73 -13.64
N GLY A 155 2.55 -27.81 -13.21
CA GLY A 155 3.93 -27.69 -13.67
C GLY A 155 4.85 -27.07 -12.63
N TYR A 156 6.14 -27.31 -12.81
CA TYR A 156 7.18 -26.69 -12.02
C TYR A 156 8.44 -26.49 -12.87
N THR A 157 9.32 -25.62 -12.41
CA THR A 157 10.63 -25.38 -13.00
C THR A 157 11.72 -25.55 -11.95
N VAL A 158 12.88 -26.01 -12.40
CA VAL A 158 14.11 -26.03 -11.61
C VAL A 158 15.13 -25.16 -12.34
N ARG A 159 15.61 -24.12 -11.67
CA ARG A 159 16.60 -23.19 -12.20
C ARG A 159 17.81 -23.16 -11.28
N CYS A 160 18.97 -23.41 -11.84
CA CYS A 160 20.24 -23.38 -11.12
C CYS A 160 21.23 -22.48 -11.87
N SER A 161 22.02 -21.70 -11.14
CA SER A 161 23.01 -20.79 -11.72
C SER A 161 24.17 -20.60 -10.76
N ILE A 162 25.40 -20.60 -11.27
CA ILE A 162 26.55 -20.10 -10.50
C ILE A 162 26.26 -18.68 -10.00
N ILE A 163 26.73 -18.37 -8.80
CA ILE A 163 26.58 -17.05 -8.19
C ILE A 163 27.75 -16.17 -8.59
N GLN A 164 27.45 -15.04 -9.22
CA GLN A 164 28.43 -14.01 -9.57
C GLN A 164 28.44 -12.85 -8.55
N PRO A 165 29.57 -12.15 -8.36
CA PRO A 165 29.65 -11.01 -7.45
C PRO A 165 28.63 -9.92 -7.79
N GLY A 166 27.84 -9.52 -6.79
CA GLY A 166 26.80 -8.50 -6.97
C GLY A 166 25.52 -9.00 -7.65
N GLN A 167 25.38 -10.31 -7.87
CA GLN A 167 24.14 -10.91 -8.36
C GLN A 167 23.02 -10.71 -7.34
N GLN A 168 21.88 -10.24 -7.84
CA GLN A 168 20.65 -10.07 -7.09
C GLN A 168 19.52 -10.82 -7.78
N SER A 169 18.67 -11.47 -7.00
CA SER A 169 17.43 -12.06 -7.48
C SER A 169 16.27 -11.33 -6.82
N SER A 170 15.47 -10.63 -7.63
CA SER A 170 14.25 -9.98 -7.21
C SER A 170 13.08 -10.91 -7.44
N PHE A 171 12.27 -11.11 -6.41
CA PHE A 171 11.02 -11.84 -6.47
C PHE A 171 9.89 -10.88 -6.12
N ASP A 172 8.79 -11.01 -6.86
CA ASP A 172 7.55 -10.32 -6.53
C ASP A 172 7.12 -10.71 -5.11
N ASN A 173 6.64 -9.73 -4.35
CA ASN A 173 6.07 -9.98 -3.03
C ASN A 173 4.58 -9.64 -2.95
N GLU A 174 3.99 -9.19 -4.06
CA GLU A 174 2.55 -9.01 -4.14
C GLU A 174 1.88 -10.39 -4.01
N HIS A 175 0.99 -10.52 -3.03
CA HIS A 175 0.29 -11.77 -2.71
C HIS A 175 1.18 -12.98 -2.37
N THR A 176 2.44 -12.74 -1.98
CA THR A 176 3.39 -13.82 -1.64
C THR A 176 3.93 -13.65 -0.23
N THR A 177 3.79 -14.70 0.58
CA THR A 177 4.36 -14.76 1.94
C THR A 177 5.67 -15.52 1.92
N TYR A 178 6.70 -14.99 2.57
CA TYR A 178 8.03 -15.60 2.61
C TYR A 178 8.36 -16.08 4.02
N GLU A 179 8.91 -17.29 4.12
CA GLU A 179 9.43 -17.86 5.36
C GLU A 179 10.80 -18.51 5.15
N ASN A 180 11.59 -18.57 6.22
CA ASN A 180 12.87 -19.27 6.21
C ASN A 180 12.62 -20.75 6.48
N VAL A 181 13.15 -21.62 5.63
CA VAL A 181 13.09 -23.08 5.72
C VAL A 181 14.48 -23.67 5.52
N LYS A 182 14.57 -25.01 5.51
CA LYS A 182 15.80 -25.75 5.25
C LYS A 182 15.61 -26.66 4.05
N VAL A 183 16.67 -26.82 3.26
CA VAL A 183 16.83 -27.87 2.25
C VAL A 183 18.08 -28.65 2.63
N GLY A 184 17.92 -29.84 3.20
CA GLY A 184 19.01 -30.50 3.92
C GLY A 184 19.58 -29.59 5.01
N ASP A 185 20.87 -29.28 4.92
CA ASP A 185 21.55 -28.37 5.86
C ASP A 185 21.51 -26.88 5.43
N ALA A 186 21.18 -26.61 4.16
CA ALA A 186 21.21 -25.26 3.58
C ALA A 186 20.04 -24.40 4.06
N ASP A 187 20.32 -23.12 4.36
CA ASP A 187 19.28 -22.11 4.59
C ASP A 187 18.56 -21.81 3.28
N ALA A 188 17.23 -21.81 3.33
CA ALA A 188 16.39 -21.60 2.18
C ALA A 188 15.24 -20.63 2.48
N THR A 189 14.73 -19.98 1.45
CA THR A 189 13.59 -19.07 1.52
C THR A 189 12.45 -19.65 0.71
N LEU A 190 11.30 -19.88 1.35
CA LEU A 190 10.08 -20.37 0.72
C LEU A 190 9.07 -19.23 0.58
N GLY A 191 8.75 -18.86 -0.65
CA GLY A 191 7.63 -18.03 -1.04
C GLY A 191 6.39 -18.87 -1.28
N THR A 192 5.25 -18.47 -0.70
CA THR A 192 3.94 -19.07 -0.94
C THR A 192 2.99 -17.99 -1.46
N SER A 193 2.54 -18.15 -2.70
CA SER A 193 1.57 -17.29 -3.36
C SER A 193 0.25 -18.03 -3.54
N VAL A 194 -0.87 -17.39 -3.22
CA VAL A 194 -2.21 -17.97 -3.37
C VAL A 194 -2.98 -17.14 -4.38
N GLY A 195 -3.28 -17.73 -5.54
CA GLY A 195 -4.04 -17.09 -6.61
C GLY A 195 -5.52 -16.92 -6.24
N GLU A 196 -6.23 -16.08 -6.98
CA GLU A 196 -7.66 -15.79 -6.75
C GLU A 196 -8.55 -17.05 -6.79
N ASN A 197 -8.13 -18.07 -7.55
CA ASN A 197 -8.84 -19.34 -7.67
C ASN A 197 -8.53 -20.33 -6.52
N GLY A 198 -7.67 -19.95 -5.57
CA GLY A 198 -7.21 -20.80 -4.46
C GLY A 198 -6.00 -21.68 -4.80
N ASP A 199 -5.52 -21.66 -6.05
CA ASP A 199 -4.31 -22.38 -6.44
C ASP A 199 -3.08 -21.77 -5.76
N THR A 200 -2.25 -22.63 -5.19
CA THR A 200 -1.02 -22.22 -4.50
C THR A 200 0.19 -22.43 -5.41
N VAL A 201 1.02 -21.42 -5.52
CA VAL A 201 2.32 -21.47 -6.20
C VAL A 201 3.40 -21.30 -5.16
N TYR A 202 4.39 -22.19 -5.19
CA TYR A 202 5.56 -22.13 -4.32
C TYR A 202 6.76 -21.64 -5.11
N ILE A 203 7.62 -20.86 -4.44
CA ILE A 203 8.94 -20.44 -4.92
C ILE A 203 9.92 -20.78 -3.81
N LEU A 204 10.77 -21.79 -4.02
CA LEU A 204 11.79 -22.19 -3.06
C LEU A 204 13.16 -21.80 -3.61
N SER A 205 13.90 -20.97 -2.88
CA SER A 205 15.24 -20.51 -3.27
C SER A 205 16.25 -20.83 -2.17
N TRP A 206 17.41 -21.37 -2.55
CA TRP A 206 18.52 -21.63 -1.63
C TRP A 206 19.86 -21.52 -2.35
N GLU A 207 20.92 -21.41 -1.57
CA GLU A 207 22.30 -21.45 -2.05
C GLU A 207 22.97 -22.73 -1.57
N GLN A 208 23.79 -23.34 -2.44
CA GLN A 208 24.66 -24.43 -2.04
C GLN A 208 25.92 -24.46 -2.90
N GLY A 209 27.08 -24.33 -2.26
CA GLY A 209 28.38 -24.49 -2.90
C GLY A 209 28.69 -23.46 -3.99
N GLY A 210 28.17 -22.24 -3.86
CA GLY A 210 28.33 -21.18 -4.86
C GLY A 210 27.31 -21.25 -6.01
N VAL A 211 26.28 -22.09 -5.90
CA VAL A 211 25.18 -22.21 -6.86
C VAL A 211 23.88 -21.71 -6.22
N SER A 212 23.20 -20.79 -6.91
CA SER A 212 21.85 -20.35 -6.59
C SER A 212 20.86 -21.32 -7.22
N ASN A 213 19.97 -21.87 -6.40
CA ASN A 213 18.95 -22.81 -6.79
C ASN A 213 17.56 -22.21 -6.57
N THR A 214 16.66 -22.44 -7.51
CA THR A 214 15.27 -21.98 -7.43
C THR A 214 14.34 -23.02 -8.02
N ILE A 215 13.32 -23.41 -7.26
CA ILE A 215 12.20 -24.21 -7.75
C ILE A 215 10.95 -23.36 -7.69
N MET A 216 10.19 -23.30 -8.79
CA MET A 216 8.90 -22.60 -8.84
C MET A 216 7.84 -23.51 -9.43
N GLY A 217 6.68 -23.65 -8.78
CA GLY A 217 5.62 -24.48 -9.34
C GLY A 217 4.34 -24.52 -8.51
N ASN A 218 3.27 -25.02 -9.11
CA ASN A 218 1.96 -25.19 -8.49
C ASN A 218 1.70 -26.63 -8.00
N ILE A 219 2.77 -27.30 -7.57
CA ILE A 219 2.76 -28.66 -6.99
C ILE A 219 2.72 -28.60 -5.46
N SER A 220 2.65 -29.75 -4.77
CA SER A 220 2.63 -29.74 -3.30
C SER A 220 3.95 -29.24 -2.72
N ARG A 221 3.88 -28.63 -1.52
CA ARG A 221 5.07 -28.22 -0.76
C ARG A 221 6.04 -29.38 -0.54
N ASP A 222 5.52 -30.56 -0.23
CA ASP A 222 6.34 -31.75 0.02
C ASP A 222 7.13 -32.19 -1.23
N GLU A 223 6.51 -32.13 -2.42
CA GLU A 223 7.22 -32.44 -3.66
C GLU A 223 8.26 -31.37 -4.00
N ILE A 224 7.99 -30.08 -3.76
CA ILE A 224 8.98 -29.00 -3.93
C ILE A 224 10.22 -29.27 -3.07
N VAL A 225 10.05 -29.61 -1.79
CA VAL A 225 11.15 -29.90 -0.87
C VAL A 225 11.91 -31.15 -1.32
N LYS A 226 11.19 -32.21 -1.71
CA LYS A 226 11.80 -33.46 -2.17
C LYS A 226 12.61 -33.28 -3.45
N ILE A 227 12.14 -32.45 -4.38
CA ILE A 227 12.94 -32.06 -5.57
C ILE A 227 14.20 -31.32 -5.11
N ALA A 228 14.06 -30.33 -4.22
CA ALA A 228 15.19 -29.52 -3.73
C ALA A 228 16.29 -30.36 -3.08
N GLU A 229 15.93 -31.36 -2.28
CA GLU A 229 16.87 -32.31 -1.64
C GLU A 229 17.60 -33.22 -2.64
N ASN A 230 17.15 -33.26 -3.90
CA ASN A 230 17.73 -34.06 -4.97
C ASN A 230 18.34 -33.19 -6.09
N VAL A 231 18.70 -31.93 -5.79
CA VAL A 231 19.48 -31.06 -6.67
C VAL A 231 20.92 -30.99 -6.16
N PHE A 232 21.86 -31.58 -6.90
CA PHE A 232 23.30 -31.60 -6.57
C PHE A 232 24.15 -31.97 -7.78
#